data_AF-B8HFZ0-F1
#
_entry.id   AF-B8HFZ0-F1
#
_cell.length_a   1.000
_cell.length_b   1.000
_cell.length_c   1.000
_cell.angle_alpha   90.00
_cell.angle_beta   90.00
_cell.angle_gamma   90.00
#
_symmetry.space_group_name_H-M   'P 1'
#
loop_
_entity.id
_entity.type
_entity.pdbx_description
1 polymer ?
#
loop_
_entity_poly.entity_id
_entity_poly.type
_entity_poly.pdbx_seq_one_letter_code
_entity_poly.pdbx_strand_id
1 'polypeptide(L)'
;MDPAPQNPTQPATQHASGQPERIPESRPELNGNQAFRLAHRISDGFNSFRIRLAKRWDFVPRTIAYQGYGSTTRVRVLGRVLMTQKPLPGSKAEQEAKNATQNVRGWRAFTGVPLQFTDVEITIGDV
;
A
#
# COMPACT_ATOMS: atom_id res chain seq x y z
N MET A 1 -16.96 -45.66 36.23
CA MET A 1 -16.28 -46.69 35.43
C MET A 1 -17.25 -47.07 34.31
N ASP A 2 -17.28 -46.25 33.26
CA ASP A 2 -18.11 -46.50 32.08
C ASP A 2 -17.31 -47.36 31.09
N PRO A 3 -17.91 -48.39 30.47
CA PRO A 3 -17.23 -49.14 29.44
C PRO A 3 -17.18 -48.29 28.16
N ALA A 4 -15.99 -48.18 27.56
CA ALA A 4 -15.81 -47.52 26.27
C ALA A 4 -16.62 -48.23 25.16
N PRO A 5 -17.25 -47.52 24.22
CA PRO A 5 -17.93 -48.15 23.10
C PRO A 5 -16.90 -48.77 22.14
N GLN A 6 -17.09 -50.06 21.84
CA GLN A 6 -16.30 -50.80 20.87
C GLN A 6 -16.67 -50.32 19.45
N ASN A 7 -15.66 -49.96 18.66
CA ASN A 7 -15.83 -49.61 17.25
C ASN A 7 -15.83 -50.90 16.41
N PRO A 8 -16.74 -51.10 15.43
CA PRO A 8 -16.74 -52.32 14.63
C PRO A 8 -15.52 -52.40 13.71
N THR A 9 -14.90 -53.58 13.65
CA THR A 9 -13.77 -53.92 12.76
C THR A 9 -14.20 -53.79 11.30
N GLN A 10 -13.57 -52.88 10.55
CA GLN A 10 -13.74 -52.82 9.10
C GLN A 10 -12.92 -53.96 8.44
N PRO A 11 -13.50 -54.74 7.51
CA PRO A 11 -12.76 -55.78 6.79
C PRO A 11 -11.72 -55.16 5.86
N ALA A 12 -10.53 -55.76 5.84
CA ALA A 12 -9.43 -55.39 4.97
C ALA A 12 -9.78 -55.67 3.50
N THR A 13 -10.10 -54.63 2.73
CA THR A 13 -10.25 -54.75 1.28
C THR A 13 -8.92 -54.46 0.60
N GLN A 14 -8.23 -55.58 0.36
CA GLN A 14 -7.26 -55.94 -0.67
C GLN A 14 -6.85 -54.87 -1.71
N HIS A 15 -5.53 -54.82 -1.90
CA HIS A 15 -4.78 -54.18 -2.97
C HIS A 15 -5.41 -54.42 -4.36
N ALA A 16 -5.98 -53.38 -4.95
CA ALA A 16 -6.15 -53.27 -6.39
C ALA A 16 -5.02 -52.40 -6.93
N SER A 17 -4.17 -53.01 -7.76
CA SER A 17 -3.10 -52.37 -8.54
C SER A 17 -3.67 -51.30 -9.48
N GLY A 18 -3.79 -50.08 -8.97
CA GLY A 18 -4.02 -48.87 -9.77
C GLY A 18 -2.71 -48.13 -9.94
N GLN A 19 -2.30 -47.93 -11.19
CA GLN A 19 -1.19 -47.06 -11.59
C GLN A 19 -1.23 -45.74 -10.81
N PRO A 20 -0.07 -45.15 -10.41
CA PRO A 20 -0.09 -43.82 -9.81
C PRO A 20 -0.73 -42.88 -10.83
N GLU A 21 -1.91 -42.35 -10.47
CA GLU A 21 -2.60 -41.35 -11.26
C GLU A 21 -1.61 -40.19 -11.42
N ARG A 22 -1.03 -40.04 -12.61
CA ARG A 22 -0.16 -38.91 -12.90
C ARG A 22 -1.04 -37.68 -12.85
N ILE A 23 -1.05 -36.99 -11.71
CA ILE A 23 -1.57 -35.63 -11.60
C ILE A 23 -0.92 -34.86 -12.75
N PRO A 24 -1.69 -34.34 -13.72
CA PRO A 24 -1.10 -33.49 -14.73
C PRO A 24 -0.54 -32.27 -13.99
N GLU A 25 0.77 -32.14 -13.91
CA GLU A 25 1.42 -30.88 -13.55
C GLU A 25 1.25 -29.88 -14.70
N SER A 26 0.02 -29.59 -15.08
CA SER A 26 -0.31 -28.41 -15.85
C SER A 26 -0.68 -27.32 -14.86
N ARG A 27 0.30 -26.81 -14.12
CA ARG A 27 0.17 -25.45 -13.61
C ARG A 27 0.19 -24.57 -14.86
N PRO A 28 -0.89 -23.83 -15.17
CA PRO A 28 -0.85 -22.92 -16.31
C PRO A 28 0.26 -21.91 -16.03
N GLU A 29 1.37 -22.04 -16.76
CA GLU A 29 2.44 -21.06 -16.82
C GLU A 29 1.80 -19.71 -17.06
N LEU A 30 1.82 -18.86 -16.04
CA LEU A 30 1.12 -17.59 -16.02
C LEU A 30 1.72 -16.68 -17.11
N ASN A 31 1.08 -16.67 -18.29
CA ASN A 31 1.21 -15.63 -19.31
C ASN A 31 0.92 -14.21 -18.75
N GLY A 32 0.50 -14.11 -17.48
CA GLY A 32 0.39 -12.88 -16.70
C GLY A 32 1.72 -12.14 -16.53
N ASN A 33 2.90 -12.77 -16.60
CA ASN A 33 4.13 -12.04 -16.29
C ASN A 33 4.43 -10.87 -17.24
N GLN A 34 4.05 -10.93 -18.53
CA GLN A 34 4.33 -9.84 -19.47
C GLN A 34 3.30 -8.71 -19.40
N ALA A 35 2.00 -9.06 -19.35
CA ALA A 35 0.93 -8.09 -19.25
C ALA A 35 1.00 -7.29 -17.94
N PHE A 36 1.29 -7.95 -16.81
CA PHE A 36 1.49 -7.28 -15.54
C PHE A 36 2.72 -6.35 -15.57
N ARG A 37 3.86 -6.79 -16.14
CA ARG A 37 5.04 -5.93 -16.29
C ARG A 37 4.77 -4.70 -17.16
N LEU A 38 4.01 -4.86 -18.24
CA LEU A 38 3.62 -3.74 -19.11
C LEU A 38 2.65 -2.79 -18.39
N ALA A 39 1.69 -3.33 -17.65
CA ALA A 39 0.76 -2.53 -16.84
C ALA A 39 1.50 -1.70 -15.79
N HIS A 40 2.49 -2.30 -15.11
CA HIS A 40 3.35 -1.57 -14.17
C HIS A 40 4.12 -0.43 -14.85
N ARG A 41 4.76 -0.68 -16.01
CA ARG A 41 5.49 0.37 -16.75
C ARG A 41 4.59 1.53 -17.19
N ILE A 42 3.38 1.24 -17.65
CA ILE A 42 2.41 2.27 -18.04
C ILE A 42 1.96 3.07 -16.81
N SER A 43 1.70 2.39 -15.68
CA SER A 43 1.34 3.04 -14.42
C SER A 43 2.43 4.00 -13.93
N ASP A 44 3.68 3.55 -13.95
CA ASP A 44 4.84 4.36 -13.57
C ASP A 44 5.02 5.56 -14.51
N GLY A 45 4.85 5.33 -15.82
CA GLY A 45 4.88 6.38 -16.84
C GLY A 45 3.81 7.45 -16.62
N PHE A 46 2.57 7.04 -16.36
CA PHE A 46 1.46 7.95 -16.08
C PHE A 46 1.68 8.76 -14.79
N ASN A 47 2.22 8.14 -13.75
CA ASN A 47 2.60 8.83 -12.52
C ASN A 47 3.66 9.90 -12.79
N SER A 48 4.72 9.57 -13.55
CA SER A 48 5.78 10.53 -13.90
C SER A 48 5.26 11.71 -14.74
N PHE A 49 4.32 11.46 -15.67
CA PHE A 49 3.66 12.49 -16.46
C PHE A 49 2.82 13.42 -15.59
N ARG A 50 2.03 12.87 -14.65
CA ARG A 50 1.23 13.66 -13.71
C ARG A 50 2.11 14.52 -12.81
N ILE A 51 3.23 14.00 -12.34
CA ILE A 51 4.21 14.78 -11.55
C ILE A 51 4.79 15.92 -12.40
N ARG A 52 5.14 15.67 -13.66
CA ARG A 52 5.68 16.70 -14.57
C ARG A 52 4.65 17.79 -14.88
N LEU A 53 3.39 17.41 -15.07
CA LEU A 53 2.30 18.36 -15.28
C LEU A 53 2.01 19.18 -14.00
N ALA A 54 2.00 18.53 -12.84
CA ALA A 54 1.83 19.21 -11.56
C ALA A 54 2.95 20.24 -11.29
N LYS A 55 4.21 19.86 -11.56
CA LYS A 55 5.36 20.78 -11.47
C LYS A 55 5.22 22.01 -12.38
N ARG A 56 4.68 21.82 -13.59
CA ARG A 56 4.44 22.91 -14.55
C ARG A 56 3.31 23.86 -14.11
N TRP A 57 2.50 23.46 -13.14
CA TRP A 57 1.34 24.22 -12.65
C TRP A 57 1.53 24.70 -11.19
N ASP A 58 2.79 24.93 -10.79
CA ASP A 58 3.17 25.42 -9.45
C ASP A 58 2.67 24.57 -8.28
N PHE A 59 2.64 23.25 -8.44
CA PHE A 59 2.40 22.35 -7.31
C PHE A 59 3.69 22.17 -6.50
N VAL A 60 3.58 22.37 -5.20
CA VAL A 60 4.67 22.17 -4.24
C VAL A 60 4.46 20.86 -3.47
N PRO A 61 5.54 20.10 -3.20
CA PRO A 61 5.49 18.98 -2.28
C PRO A 61 4.99 19.44 -0.90
N ARG A 62 4.03 18.71 -0.34
CA ARG A 62 3.50 18.95 1.00
C ARG A 62 3.40 17.64 1.76
N THR A 63 3.96 17.64 2.97
CA THR A 63 3.83 16.55 3.93
C THR A 63 2.54 16.71 4.71
N ILE A 64 1.72 15.67 4.71
CA ILE A 64 0.52 15.56 5.55
C ILE A 64 0.82 14.52 6.61
N ALA A 65 0.94 14.98 7.85
CA ALA A 65 1.15 14.12 9.00
C ALA A 65 -0.19 13.55 9.50
N TYR A 66 -0.19 12.26 9.83
CA TYR A 66 -1.28 11.63 10.56
C TYR A 66 -0.88 11.43 12.01
N GLN A 67 -1.86 11.10 12.85
CA GLN A 67 -1.58 10.76 14.23
C GLN A 67 -0.73 9.49 14.29
N GLY A 68 0.51 9.66 14.73
CA GLY A 68 1.42 8.57 15.06
C GLY A 68 1.11 7.98 16.44
N TYR A 69 1.75 6.87 16.76
CA TYR A 69 1.66 6.24 18.07
C TYR A 69 3.01 5.64 18.45
N GLY A 70 3.27 5.49 19.75
CA GLY A 70 4.54 5.01 20.22
C GLY A 70 4.65 4.93 21.74
N SER A 71 5.81 4.47 22.18
CA SER A 71 6.29 4.47 23.55
C SER A 71 7.64 5.18 23.64
N THR A 72 8.23 5.21 24.82
CA THR A 72 9.60 5.68 25.05
C THR A 72 10.67 4.89 24.30
N THR A 73 10.36 3.68 23.81
CA THR A 73 11.32 2.80 23.13
C THR A 73 11.10 2.68 21.63
N ARG A 74 9.90 3.00 21.14
CA ARG A 74 9.57 2.88 19.72
C ARG A 74 8.43 3.80 19.35
N VAL A 75 8.61 4.53 18.26
CA VAL A 75 7.55 5.32 17.64
C VAL A 75 7.20 4.78 16.25
N ARG A 76 5.95 4.98 15.85
CA ARG A 76 5.45 4.75 14.50
C ARG A 76 4.83 6.05 14.00
N VAL A 77 5.43 6.58 12.95
CA VAL A 77 5.00 7.82 12.30
C VAL A 77 4.26 7.44 11.02
N LEU A 78 3.08 8.04 10.82
CA LEU A 78 2.25 7.84 9.64
C LEU A 78 2.08 9.19 8.95
N GLY A 79 2.21 9.19 7.63
CA GLY A 79 2.05 10.39 6.83
C GLY A 79 2.03 10.08 5.34
N ARG A 80 1.76 11.11 4.54
CA ARG A 80 1.86 11.03 3.09
C ARG A 80 2.42 12.33 2.53
N VAL A 81 3.14 12.24 1.42
CA VAL A 81 3.64 13.40 0.68
C VAL A 81 2.83 13.55 -0.60
N LEU A 82 2.19 14.70 -0.76
CA LEU A 82 1.38 15.02 -1.94
C LEU A 82 1.90 16.29 -2.59
N MET A 83 1.85 16.35 -3.91
CA MET A 83 1.92 17.62 -4.62
C MET A 83 0.57 18.33 -4.51
N THR A 84 0.58 19.53 -3.95
CA THR A 84 -0.59 20.41 -3.82
C THR A 84 -0.30 21.78 -4.42
N GLN A 85 -1.31 22.47 -4.92
CA GLN A 85 -1.14 23.82 -5.47
C GLN A 85 -0.50 24.75 -4.42
N LYS A 86 0.49 25.54 -4.86
CA LYS A 86 1.09 26.58 -4.03
C LYS A 86 0.00 27.57 -3.58
N PRO A 87 -0.20 27.77 -2.26
CA PRO A 87 -1.13 28.77 -1.77
C PRO A 87 -0.63 30.17 -2.09
N LEU A 88 -1.55 31.11 -2.28
CA LEU A 88 -1.22 32.51 -2.49
C LEU A 88 -0.51 33.08 -1.24
N PRO A 89 0.52 33.91 -1.40
CA PRO A 89 1.22 34.53 -0.28
C PRO A 89 0.26 35.39 0.54
N GLY A 90 0.28 35.26 1.87
CA GLY A 90 -0.59 35.97 2.82
C GLY A 90 -1.99 35.36 3.00
N SER A 91 -2.32 34.26 2.31
CA SER A 91 -3.63 33.62 2.45
C SER A 91 -3.72 32.72 3.69
N LYS A 92 -4.94 32.51 4.21
CA LYS A 92 -5.20 31.51 5.26
C LYS A 92 -4.69 30.11 4.87
N ALA A 93 -4.80 29.78 3.58
CA ALA A 93 -4.28 28.53 3.02
C ALA A 93 -2.76 28.39 3.12
N GLU A 94 -2.00 29.49 3.18
CA GLU A 94 -0.54 29.47 3.41
C GLU A 94 -0.21 29.21 4.89
N GLN A 95 -0.96 29.82 5.81
CA GLN A 95 -0.81 29.53 7.24
C GLN A 95 -1.21 28.08 7.55
N GLU A 96 -2.30 27.61 6.96
CA GLU A 96 -2.72 26.21 7.02
C GLU A 96 -1.70 25.27 6.38
N ALA A 97 -1.03 25.68 5.30
CA ALA A 97 0.01 24.89 4.64
C ALA A 97 1.26 24.67 5.49
N LYS A 98 1.59 25.61 6.38
CA LYS A 98 2.73 25.51 7.30
C LYS A 98 2.46 24.50 8.41
N ASN A 99 1.19 24.30 8.77
CA ASN A 99 0.78 23.30 9.73
C ASN A 99 0.61 21.93 9.05
N ALA A 100 1.64 21.07 9.13
CA ALA A 100 1.62 19.73 8.54
C ALA A 100 0.48 18.81 9.04
N THR A 101 -0.16 19.17 10.16
CA THR A 101 -1.31 18.46 10.74
C THR A 101 -2.65 18.88 10.12
N GLN A 102 -2.71 20.03 9.44
CA GLN A 102 -3.95 20.51 8.79
C GLN A 102 -4.18 19.73 7.48
N ASN A 103 -5.22 18.89 7.49
CA ASN A 103 -5.56 18.03 6.36
C ASN A 103 -6.06 18.85 5.15
N VAL A 104 -5.67 18.43 3.94
CA VAL A 104 -6.17 19.01 2.69
C VAL A 104 -7.69 18.83 2.62
N ARG A 105 -8.43 19.93 2.50
CA ARG A 105 -9.90 19.91 2.60
C ARG A 105 -10.59 19.29 1.38
N GLY A 106 -11.62 18.47 1.63
CA GLY A 106 -12.59 18.01 0.63
C GLY A 106 -11.97 17.16 -0.48
N TRP A 107 -12.51 17.26 -1.70
CA TRP A 107 -12.08 16.45 -2.86
C TRP A 107 -10.59 16.58 -3.21
N ARG A 108 -9.94 17.68 -2.80
CA ARG A 108 -8.51 17.93 -3.01
C ARG A 108 -7.61 16.92 -2.29
N ALA A 109 -8.10 16.28 -1.22
CA ALA A 109 -7.40 15.20 -0.52
C ALA A 109 -7.20 13.93 -1.38
N PHE A 110 -8.01 13.78 -2.44
CA PHE A 110 -8.04 12.62 -3.32
C PHE A 110 -7.38 12.91 -4.67
N THR A 111 -7.41 14.16 -5.13
CA THR A 111 -6.85 14.54 -6.44
C THR A 111 -5.38 14.96 -6.39
N GLY A 112 -4.82 15.15 -5.20
CA GLY A 112 -3.39 15.38 -5.02
C GLY A 112 -2.56 14.24 -5.63
N VAL A 113 -1.46 14.61 -6.30
CA VAL A 113 -0.55 13.62 -6.90
C VAL A 113 0.38 13.10 -5.81
N PRO A 114 0.40 11.78 -5.52
CA PRO A 114 1.31 11.23 -4.53
C PRO A 114 2.76 11.34 -5.02
N LEU A 115 3.63 11.83 -4.15
CA LEU A 115 5.07 11.85 -4.40
C LEU A 115 5.71 10.59 -3.83
N GLN A 116 6.34 9.83 -4.71
CA GLN A 116 7.07 8.61 -4.35
C GLN A 116 8.54 8.93 -4.15
N PHE A 117 9.24 8.13 -3.34
CA PHE A 117 10.69 8.21 -3.12
C PHE A 117 11.19 9.63 -2.77
N THR A 118 10.42 10.34 -1.94
CA THR A 118 10.78 11.69 -1.47
C THR A 118 11.36 11.60 -0.08
N ASP A 119 12.46 12.31 0.16
CA ASP A 119 13.06 12.42 1.48
C ASP A 119 12.15 13.20 2.43
N VAL A 120 11.96 12.68 3.63
CA VAL A 120 11.16 13.31 4.68
C VAL A 120 12.00 13.37 5.94
N GLU A 121 12.10 14.57 6.51
CA GLU A 121 12.71 14.79 7.81
C GLU A 121 11.67 14.58 8.91
N ILE A 122 12.03 13.79 9.92
CA ILE A 122 11.17 13.45 11.04
C ILE A 122 11.94 13.77 12.32
N THR A 123 11.48 14.78 13.03
CA THR A 123 11.98 15.11 14.36
C THR A 123 11.12 14.42 15.41
N ILE A 124 11.74 13.64 16.28
CA ILE A 124 11.07 12.94 17.39
C ILE A 124 11.67 13.51 18.68
N GLY A 125 10.87 14.27 19.43
CA GLY A 125 11.35 15.07 20.55
C GLY A 125 11.62 16.53 20.13
N ASP A 126 12.48 17.20 20.90
CA ASP A 126 12.95 18.60 20.79
C ASP A 126 12.25 19.70 21.62
N VAL A 127 11.36 19.37 22.57
CA VAL A 127 11.10 20.13 23.83
C VAL A 127 10.46 19.20 24.86
#